data_AF-A0A2N2YRB6-F1
#
_entry.id   AF-A0A2N2YRB6-F1
#
_cell.length_a   1.000
_cell.length_b   1.000
_cell.length_c   1.000
_cell.angle_alpha   90.00
_cell.angle_beta   90.00
_cell.angle_gamma   90.00
#
_symmetry.space_group_name_H-M   'P 1'
#
loop_
_entity.id
_entity.type
_entity.pdbx_description
1 polymer ?
#
loop_
_entity_poly.entity_id
_entity_poly.type
_entity_poly.pdbx_seq_one_letter_code
_entity_poly.pdbx_strand_id
1 'polypeptide(L)' 'MLNPYTPEFANISFEEGIGWVWSAGNLYHDYRLNYFYHNHIPEQYTDPIVKYGKPFLQAWFQYYLEY' A
#
# COMPACT_ATOMS: atom_id res chain seq x y z
N MET A 1 3.75 -20.36 -3.80
CA MET A 1 4.81 -20.14 -4.81
C MET A 1 4.67 -18.71 -5.32
N LEU A 2 5.68 -17.86 -5.14
CA LEU A 2 5.67 -16.48 -5.63
C LEU A 2 6.12 -16.49 -7.11
N ASN A 3 5.27 -15.95 -7.98
CA ASN A 3 5.47 -15.90 -9.43
C ASN A 3 6.53 -14.82 -9.78
N PRO A 4 7.58 -15.15 -10.56
CA PRO A 4 8.66 -14.21 -10.92
C PRO A 4 8.26 -13.12 -11.93
N TYR A 5 7.01 -13.11 -12.41
CA TYR A 5 6.47 -12.08 -13.33
C TYR A 5 5.47 -11.14 -12.66
N THR A 6 5.27 -11.25 -11.34
CA THR A 6 4.38 -10.36 -10.59
C THR A 6 5.11 -9.04 -10.32
N PRO A 7 4.46 -7.87 -10.47
CA PRO A 7 5.06 -6.59 -10.09
C PRO A 7 5.67 -6.71 -8.70
N GLU A 8 6.78 -6.00 -8.45
CA GLU A 8 7.54 -6.06 -7.18
C GLU A 8 6.68 -5.77 -5.94
N PHE A 9 5.45 -5.32 -6.15
CA PHE A 9 4.43 -5.06 -5.16
C PHE A 9 3.13 -5.84 -5.39
N ALA A 10 2.41 -6.11 -4.31
CA ALA A 10 1.05 -6.63 -4.31
C ALA A 10 0.09 -5.64 -3.65
N ASN A 11 -1.17 -5.64 -4.08
CA ASN A 11 -2.23 -4.88 -3.42
C ASN A 11 -3.09 -5.84 -2.61
N ILE A 12 -3.47 -5.43 -1.40
CA ILE A 12 -4.46 -6.13 -0.59
C ILE A 12 -5.61 -5.19 -0.28
N SER A 13 -6.84 -5.70 -0.22
CA SER A 13 -8.00 -4.98 0.29
C SER A 13 -8.51 -5.67 1.55
N PHE A 14 -9.05 -4.89 2.47
CA PHE A 14 -9.74 -5.34 3.68
C PHE A 14 -10.97 -4.46 3.89
N GLU A 15 -11.89 -4.86 4.78
CA GLU A 15 -13.18 -4.16 4.96
C GLU A 15 -13.04 -2.65 5.14
N GLU A 16 -11.96 -2.21 5.78
CA GLU A 16 -11.77 -0.82 6.21
C GLU A 16 -10.65 -0.09 5.44
N GLY A 17 -10.05 -0.71 4.43
CA GLY A 17 -8.81 -0.17 3.84
C GLY A 17 -8.19 -0.94 2.69
N ILE A 18 -7.06 -0.43 2.25
CA ILE A 18 -6.19 -1.08 1.28
C ILE A 18 -4.74 -1.07 1.74
N GLY A 19 -3.97 -2.04 1.26
CA GLY A 19 -2.55 -2.18 1.51
C GLY A 19 -1.75 -2.28 0.23
N TRP A 20 -0.60 -1.64 0.24
CA TRP A 20 0.50 -1.83 -0.69
C TRP A 20 1.59 -2.67 0.01
N VAL A 21 1.88 -3.83 -0.56
CA VAL A 21 2.90 -4.76 -0.07
C VAL A 21 4.07 -4.66 -1.02
N TRP A 22 5.25 -4.21 -0.56
CA TRP A 22 6.49 -4.22 -1.33
C TRP A 22 7.50 -5.20 -0.71
N SER A 23 8.50 -5.60 -1.48
CA SER A 23 9.54 -6.55 -1.05
C SER A 23 10.25 -6.16 0.25
N ALA A 24 10.32 -4.85 0.53
CA ALA A 24 10.97 -4.29 1.71
C ALA A 24 10.00 -3.82 2.81
N GLY A 25 8.69 -4.05 2.69
CA GLY A 25 7.73 -3.70 3.73
C GLY A 25 6.38 -3.26 3.20
N ASN A 26 5.46 -2.97 4.12
CA ASN A 26 4.05 -2.78 3.80
C ASN A 26 3.59 -1.39 4.21
N LEU A 27 2.79 -0.76 3.34
CA LEU A 27 2.06 0.46 3.61
C LEU A 27 0.57 0.19 3.52
N TYR A 28 -0.19 0.67 4.47
CA TYR A 28 -1.63 0.49 4.50
C TYR A 28 -2.33 1.81 4.72
N HIS A 29 -3.53 1.90 4.19
CA HIS A 29 -4.41 3.05 4.35
C HIS A 29 -5.75 2.57 4.88
N ASP A 30 -6.08 3.02 6.09
CA ASP A 30 -7.40 2.87 6.70
C ASP A 30 -8.23 4.10 6.34
N TYR A 31 -9.32 3.88 5.60
CA TYR A 31 -10.16 4.98 5.12
C TYR A 31 -11.07 5.55 6.18
N ARG A 32 -11.54 4.72 7.12
CA ARG A 32 -12.44 5.16 8.18
C ARG A 32 -11.72 6.11 9.14
N LEU A 33 -10.45 5.82 9.41
CA LEU A 33 -9.59 6.63 10.26
C LEU A 33 -8.80 7.69 9.48
N ASN A 34 -8.83 7.66 8.15
CA ASN A 34 -7.98 8.47 7.26
C ASN A 34 -6.50 8.42 7.71
N TYR A 35 -6.01 7.21 7.97
CA TYR A 35 -4.72 6.99 8.61
C TYR A 35 -3.86 6.02 7.79
N PHE A 36 -2.57 6.36 7.66
CA PHE A 36 -1.59 5.50 7.03
C PHE A 36 -0.72 4.83 8.08
N TYR A 37 -0.66 3.50 8.06
CA TYR A 37 0.26 2.73 8.88
C TYR A 37 1.27 2.01 7.99
N HIS A 38 2.52 1.99 8.43
CA HIS A 38 3.58 1.23 7.78
C HIS A 38 4.10 0.17 8.73
N ASN A 39 4.36 -1.02 8.21
CA ASN A 39 4.83 -2.14 9.00
C ASN A 39 6.05 -2.76 8.34
N HIS A 40 7.07 -3.04 9.15
CA HIS A 40 8.31 -3.69 8.73
C HIS A 40 9.04 -3.01 7.56
N ILE A 41 8.95 -1.68 7.45
CA ILE A 41 9.75 -0.92 6.49
C ILE A 41 11.11 -0.57 7.13
N PRO A 42 12.25 -1.06 6.60
CA PRO A 42 13.56 -0.56 7.00
C PRO A 42 13.67 0.94 6.75
N GLU A 43 14.31 1.68 7.65
CA GLU A 43 14.38 3.15 7.63
C GLU A 43 14.80 3.73 6.27
N GLN A 44 15.76 3.08 5.61
CA GLN A 44 16.26 3.44 4.28
C GLN A 44 15.21 3.38 3.15
N TYR A 45 14.10 2.65 3.36
CA TYR A 45 13.01 2.48 2.41
C TYR A 45 11.74 3.22 2.84
N THR A 46 11.70 3.81 4.04
CA THR A 46 10.53 4.55 4.55
C THR A 46 10.16 5.71 3.66
N ASP A 47 11.11 6.59 3.35
CA ASP A 47 10.89 7.75 2.49
C ASP A 47 10.38 7.40 1.09
N PRO A 48 11.02 6.48 0.33
CA PRO A 48 10.50 6.10 -0.98
C PRO A 48 9.13 5.41 -0.87
N ILE A 49 8.90 4.51 0.09
CA ILE A 49 7.60 3.85 0.23
C ILE A 49 6.50 4.86 0.54
N VAL A 50 6.74 5.79 1.45
CA VAL A 50 5.76 6.82 1.81
C VAL A 50 5.51 7.76 0.63
N LYS A 51 6.55 8.16 -0.09
CA LYS A 51 6.46 9.08 -1.23
C LYS A 51 5.67 8.50 -2.40
N TYR A 52 5.85 7.21 -2.71
CA TYR A 52 5.17 6.57 -3.84
C TYR A 52 3.87 5.87 -3.46
N GLY A 53 3.84 5.24 -2.29
CA GLY A 53 2.71 4.43 -1.84
C GLY A 53 1.50 5.24 -1.42
N LYS A 54 1.68 6.35 -0.69
CA LYS A 54 0.54 7.19 -0.26
C LYS A 54 -0.32 7.71 -1.42
N PRO A 55 0.24 8.39 -2.44
CA PRO A 55 -0.56 8.88 -3.55
C PRO A 55 -1.17 7.74 -4.37
N PHE A 56 -0.47 6.61 -4.50
CA PHE A 56 -1.02 5.42 -5.15
C PHE A 56 -2.26 4.89 -4.43
N LEU A 57 -2.20 4.71 -3.11
CA LEU A 57 -3.33 4.21 -2.32
C LEU A 57 -4.50 5.19 -2.29
N GLN A 58 -4.25 6.49 -2.31
CA GLN A 58 -5.32 7.49 -2.45
C GLN A 58 -6.02 7.40 -3.81
N ALA A 59 -5.25 7.34 -4.90
CA ALA A 59 -5.82 7.23 -6.25
C ALA A 59 -6.56 5.89 -6.45
N TRP A 60 -6.00 4.79 -5.92
CA TRP A 60 -6.62 3.46 -6.00
C TRP A 60 -7.94 3.41 -5.24
N PHE A 61 -8.03 4.08 -4.09
CA PHE A 61 -9.29 4.17 -3.37
C PHE A 61 -10.35 4.93 -4.13
N GLN A 62 -9.96 6.07 -4.70
CA GLN A 62 -10.87 6.91 -5.45
C GLN A 62 -11.48 6.10 -6.60
N TYR A 63 -10.65 5.33 -7.30
CA TYR A 63 -11.10 4.38 -8.31
C TYR A 63 -12.05 3.31 -7.76
N TYR A 64 -11.77 2.77 -6.58
CA TYR A 64 -12.64 1.77 -5.94
C TYR A 64 -14.01 2.35 -5.53
N LEU A 65 -14.08 3.61 -5.10
CA LEU A 65 -15.34 4.28 -4.75
C LEU A 65 -16.18 4.66 -5.98
N GLU A 66 -15.55 4.79 -7.14
CA GLU A 66 -16.20 5.13 -8.41
C GLU A 66 -16.77 3.91 -9.15
N TYR A 67 -16.48 2.69 -8.68
CA TYR A 67 -16.97 1.41 -9.19
C TYR A 67 -18.17 0.88 -8.40
#